data_AF-A0A6P0XXU5-F1
#
_entry.id   AF-A0A6P0XXU5-F1
#
_cell.length_a   1.000
_cell.length_b   1.000
_cell.length_c   1.000
_cell.angle_alpha   90.00
_cell.angle_beta   90.00
_cell.angle_gamma   90.00
#
_symmetry.space_group_name_H-M   'P 1'
#
loop_
_entity.id
_entity.type
_entity.pdbx_description
1 polymer ?
#
loop_
_entity_poly.entity_id
_entity_poly.type
_entity_poly.pdbx_seq_one_letter_code
_entity_poly.pdbx_strand_id
1 'polypeptide(L)' 'MTNTSMTNNSWQFWIDRGGTFTDIVAKAPDGQIIIHKLLSENPDRYQDAPVQG' A
#
# COMPACT_ATOMS: atom_id res chain seq x y z
N MET A 1 9.44 -36.95 -4.75
CA MET A 1 8.96 -35.72 -5.40
C MET A 1 8.31 -34.86 -4.32
N THR A 2 9.08 -34.06 -3.59
CA THR A 2 8.54 -33.14 -2.58
C THR A 2 8.22 -31.83 -3.26
N ASN A 3 6.93 -31.60 -3.50
CA ASN A 3 6.39 -30.32 -3.96
C ASN A 3 6.54 -29.32 -2.81
N THR A 4 7.69 -28.66 -2.71
CA THR A 4 7.83 -27.48 -1.85
C THR A 4 7.01 -26.39 -2.50
N SER A 5 5.74 -26.29 -2.10
CA SER A 5 4.93 -25.11 -2.38
C SER A 5 5.69 -23.95 -1.75
N MET A 6 6.39 -23.16 -2.57
CA MET A 6 7.00 -21.91 -2.14
C MET A 6 5.84 -21.03 -1.72
N THR A 7 5.50 -21.06 -0.42
CA THR A 7 4.67 -20.03 0.18
C THR A 7 5.35 -18.73 -0.19
N ASN A 8 4.70 -17.90 -1.01
CA ASN A 8 5.24 -16.62 -1.48
C ASN A 8 5.58 -15.77 -0.25
N ASN A 9 6.81 -15.92 0.24
CA ASN A 9 7.40 -15.28 1.42
C ASN A 9 7.88 -13.86 1.05
N SER A 10 7.21 -13.26 0.07
CA SER A 10 7.46 -11.92 -0.41
C SER A 10 6.39 -11.00 0.13
N TRP A 11 6.75 -9.73 0.27
CA TRP A 11 5.78 -8.68 0.49
C TRP A 11 4.81 -8.60 -0.69
N GLN A 12 3.54 -8.39 -0.38
CA GLN A 12 2.50 -8.13 -1.38
C GLN A 12 1.86 -6.79 -1.05
N PHE A 13 1.57 -6.01 -2.09
CA PHE A 13 1.01 -4.67 -1.94
C PHE A 13 -0.23 -4.53 -2.83
N TRP A 14 -1.25 -3.89 -2.28
CA TRP A 14 -2.40 -3.36 -3.01
C TRP A 14 -2.46 -1.86 -2.78
N ILE A 15 -2.51 -1.11 -3.87
CA ILE A 15 -2.53 0.36 -3.84
C ILE A 15 -3.79 0.81 -4.56
N ASP A 16 -4.65 1.54 -3.86
CA ASP A 16 -5.81 2.20 -4.42
C ASP A 16 -5.63 3.71 -4.30
N ARG A 17 -5.42 4.38 -5.44
CA ARG A 17 -5.20 5.82 -5.49
C ARG A 17 -6.53 6.54 -5.69
N GLY A 18 -6.98 7.24 -4.65
CA GLY A 18 -8.13 8.13 -4.69
C GLY A 18 -7.78 9.60 -4.95
N GLY A 19 -8.77 10.48 -4.78
CA GLY A 19 -8.62 11.92 -4.95
C GLY A 19 -7.82 12.57 -3.82
N THR A 20 -8.32 12.51 -2.58
CA THR A 20 -7.66 13.10 -1.40
C THR A 20 -6.67 12.15 -0.76
N PHE A 21 -6.92 10.84 -0.81
CA PHE A 21 -6.07 9.84 -0.15
C PHE A 21 -5.73 8.68 -1.08
N THR A 22 -4.60 8.03 -0.80
CA THR A 22 -4.15 6.76 -1.36
C THR A 22 -4.13 5.73 -0.24
N ASP A 23 -4.81 4.61 -0.47
CA ASP A 23 -4.86 3.48 0.44
C ASP A 23 -3.81 2.44 0.05
N ILE A 24 -2.98 2.05 1.01
CA ILE A 24 -1.94 1.03 0.86
C ILE A 24 -2.28 -0.12 1.81
N VAL A 25 -2.46 -1.30 1.26
CA VAL A 25 -2.51 -2.55 2.02
C VAL A 25 -1.25 -3.34 1.70
N ALA A 26 -0.51 -3.71 2.73
CA ALA A 26 0.66 -4.56 2.63
C ALA A 26 0.41 -5.88 3.36
N LYS A 27 0.77 -7.00 2.73
CA LYS A 27 0.88 -8.29 3.39
C LYS A 27 2.36 -8.65 3.51
N ALA A 28 2.82 -8.79 4.74
CA ALA A 28 4.17 -9.24 5.04
C ALA A 28 4.34 -10.74 4.71
N PRO A 29 5.58 -11.21 4.53
CA PRO A 29 5.89 -12.62 4.33
C PRO A 29 5.30 -13.57 5.37
N ASP A 30 5.22 -13.13 6.62
CA ASP A 30 4.64 -13.88 7.75
C ASP A 30 3.10 -13.88 7.77
N GLY A 31 2.48 -13.18 6.81
CA GLY A 31 1.04 -13.05 6.68
C GLY A 31 0.43 -11.87 7.41
N GLN A 32 1.21 -11.06 8.14
CA GLN A 32 0.69 -9.84 8.78
C GLN A 32 0.15 -8.87 7.73
N ILE A 33 -1.03 -8.30 8.02
CA ILE A 33 -1.66 -7.25 7.20
C ILE A 33 -1.38 -5.90 7.86
N ILE A 34 -0.82 -4.98 7.08
CA ILE A 34 -0.55 -3.61 7.45
C ILE A 34 -1.36 -2.71 6.52
N ILE A 35 -2.07 -1.75 7.08
CA ILE A 35 -2.87 -0.79 6.33
C ILE A 35 -2.33 0.61 6.62
N HIS A 36 -2.09 1.37 5.55
CA HIS A 36 -1.64 2.75 5.65
C HIS A 36 -2.42 3.63 4.67
N LYS A 37 -2.80 4.82 5.12
CA LYS A 37 -3.53 5.80 4.32
C LYS A 37 -2.66 7.04 4.20
N LEU A 38 -2.37 7.44 2.96
CA LEU A 38 -1.57 8.62 2.66
C LEU A 38 -2.42 9.70 1.99
N LEU A 39 -2.18 10.97 2.27
CA LEU A 39 -2.71 12.08 1.47
C LEU A 39 -2.13 11.98 0.06
N SER A 40 -3.00 12.02 -0.94
CA SER A 40 -2.59 11.98 -2.34
C SER A 40 -1.94 13.32 -2.69
N GLU A 41 -0.64 13.31 -2.88
CA GLU A 41 0.10 14.40 -3.51
C GLU A 41 -0.36 14.54 -4.98
N ASN A 42 -0.87 15.72 -5.34
CA ASN A 42 -1.15 16.08 -6.72
C ASN A 42 -0.98 17.60 -6.89
N PRO A 43 0.27 18.07 -7.13
CA PRO A 43 0.60 19.49 -7.19
C PRO A 43 -0.19 20.25 -8.27
N ASP A 44 -0.56 19.57 -9.36
CA ASP A 44 -1.31 20.15 -10.47
C ASP A 44 -2.81 20.30 -10.17
N ARG A 45 -3.36 19.55 -9.20
CA ARG A 45 -4.78 19.62 -8.81
C ARG A 45 -5.02 20.36 -7.49
N TYR A 46 -4.05 20.38 -6.59
CA TYR A 46 -4.22 20.93 -5.25
C TYR A 46 -2.93 21.66 -4.83
N GLN A 47 -2.88 22.98 -5.08
CA GLN A 47 -1.80 23.84 -4.59
C GLN A 47 -1.68 23.81 -3.06
N ASP A 48 -2.81 23.60 -2.37
CA ASP A 48 -2.91 23.60 -0.92
C ASP A 48 -3.24 22.20 -0.37
N ALA A 49 -2.72 21.14 -0.98
CA ALA A 49 -2.92 19.78 -0.45
C ALA A 49 -2.52 19.76 1.04
N PRO A 50 -3.42 19.31 1.96
CA PRO A 50 -3.08 19.28 3.37
C PRO A 50 -1.82 18.43 3.57
N VAL A 51 -0.92 18.89 4.44
CA VAL A 51 0.30 18.14 4.77
C VAL A 51 -0.08 16.99 5.70
N GLN A 52 0.38 15.78 5.38
CA GLN A 52 0.28 14.63 6.28
C GLN A 52 1.49 14.62 7.23
N GLY A 53 1.24 14.45 8.53
CA GLY A 53 2.23 14.25 9.58
C GLY A 53 2.02 12.94 10.32
#